data_AF-A0ABD5DY01-F1
#
_entry.id   AF-A0ABD5DY01-F1
#
_cell.length_a   1.000
_cell.length_b   1.000
_cell.length_c   1.000
_cell.angle_alpha   90.00
_cell.angle_beta   90.00
_cell.angle_gamma   90.00
#
_symmetry.space_group_name_H-M   'P 1'
#
loop_
_entity.id
_entity.type
_entity.pdbx_description
1 polymer ?
#
loop_
_entity_poly.entity_id
_entity_poly.type
_entity_poly.pdbx_seq_one_letter_code
_entity_poly.pdbx_strand_id
1 'polypeptide(L)'
;VVAMSNFGSGNQGITATIPVVVVAEHLGVDEETLARALSLSHLTAISIHSRYTRLSALCAASTAAMGAAAGMAWLFTRDINTINT
;
A
#
# COMPACT_ATOMS: atom_id res chain seq x y z
N VAL A 1 1.13 10.08 -17.25
CA VAL A 1 0.82 8.78 -16.60
C VAL A 1 2.03 8.38 -15.80
N VAL A 2 2.03 8.64 -14.49
CA VAL A 2 2.94 7.93 -13.58
C VAL A 2 2.57 6.46 -13.74
N ALA A 3 3.53 5.62 -14.15
CA ALA A 3 3.29 4.19 -14.19
C ALA A 3 2.80 3.79 -12.78
N MET A 4 1.62 3.15 -12.70
CA MET A 4 1.08 2.55 -11.48
C MET A 4 2.02 1.43 -11.05
N SER A 5 3.18 1.84 -10.53
CA SER A 5 4.34 1.00 -10.29
C SER A 5 4.82 1.28 -8.88
N ASN A 6 4.91 0.23 -8.08
CA ASN A 6 5.63 0.28 -6.81
C ASN A 6 6.97 -0.42 -7.02
N PHE A 7 8.07 0.25 -6.65
CA PHE A 7 9.44 -0.22 -6.90
C PHE A 7 9.72 -0.60 -8.38
N GLY A 8 9.16 0.17 -9.32
CA GLY A 8 9.32 -0.08 -10.76
C GLY A 8 8.50 -1.25 -11.32
N SER A 9 7.69 -1.94 -10.50
CA SER A 9 6.85 -3.06 -10.92
C SER A 9 5.36 -2.69 -10.97
N GLY A 10 4.74 -2.89 -12.13
CA GLY A 10 3.30 -2.65 -12.32
C GLY A 10 2.42 -3.59 -11.49
N ASN A 11 2.82 -4.86 -11.34
CA ASN A 11 2.09 -5.82 -10.51
C ASN A 11 2.04 -5.37 -9.05
N GLN A 12 3.17 -4.89 -8.52
CA GLN A 12 3.20 -4.33 -7.17
C GLN A 12 2.37 -3.05 -7.06
N GLY A 13 2.37 -2.21 -8.10
CA GLY A 13 1.53 -1.02 -8.12
C GLY A 13 0.05 -1.36 -8.04
N ILE A 14 -0.43 -2.28 -8.89
CA ILE A 14 -1.83 -2.76 -8.84
C ILE A 14 -2.15 -3.35 -7.46
N THR A 15 -1.29 -4.20 -6.91
CA THR A 15 -1.49 -4.81 -5.58
C THR A 15 -1.55 -3.78 -4.46
N ALA A 16 -0.71 -2.75 -4.49
CA ALA A 16 -0.67 -1.70 -3.47
C ALA A 16 -1.82 -0.68 -3.60
N THR A 17 -2.37 -0.49 -4.80
CA THR A 17 -3.36 0.56 -5.08
C THR A 17 -4.81 0.06 -5.07
N ILE A 18 -5.14 -0.97 -5.86
CA ILE A 18 -6.54 -1.34 -6.14
C ILE A 18 -7.32 -1.72 -4.86
N PRO A 19 -6.79 -2.53 -3.94
CA PRO A 19 -7.51 -2.86 -2.72
C PRO A 19 -7.85 -1.62 -1.87
N VAL A 20 -6.92 -0.65 -1.80
CA VAL A 20 -7.10 0.59 -1.03
C VAL A 20 -8.17 1.48 -1.67
N VAL A 21 -8.18 1.60 -3.01
CA VAL A 21 -9.20 2.34 -3.75
C VAL A 21 -10.59 1.72 -3.51
N VAL A 22 -10.73 0.40 -3.65
CA VAL A 22 -12.01 -0.30 -3.45
C VAL A 22 -12.53 -0.11 -2.02
N VAL A 23 -11.67 -0.17 -1.01
CA VAL A 23 -12.07 0.09 0.38
C VAL A 23 -12.44 1.56 0.61
N ALA A 24 -11.70 2.50 0.03
CA ALA A 24 -12.01 3.92 0.14
C ALA A 24 -13.36 4.26 -0.50
N GLU A 25 -13.65 3.71 -1.68
CA GLU A 25 -14.94 3.85 -2.36
C GLU A 25 -16.07 3.24 -1.51
N HIS A 26 -15.86 2.07 -0.94
CA HIS A 26 -16.84 1.43 -0.06
C HIS A 26 -17.14 2.27 1.20
N LEU A 27 -16.13 2.94 1.74
CA LEU A 27 -16.27 3.83 2.90
C LEU A 27 -16.74 5.25 2.54
N GLY A 28 -16.84 5.59 1.25
CA GLY A 28 -17.27 6.92 0.79
C GLY A 28 -16.34 8.05 1.25
N VAL A 29 -15.04 7.81 1.34
CA VAL A 29 -14.08 8.82 1.82
C VAL A 29 -13.75 9.86 0.76
N ASP A 30 -13.29 11.03 1.19
CA ASP A 30 -12.83 12.11 0.31
C ASP A 30 -11.49 11.78 -0.38
N GLU A 31 -11.17 12.54 -1.44
CA GLU A 31 -9.96 12.35 -2.24
C GLU A 31 -8.67 12.56 -1.43
N GLU A 32 -8.66 13.49 -0.47
CA GLU A 32 -7.49 13.76 0.36
C GLU A 32 -7.19 12.57 1.29
N THR A 33 -8.23 11.98 1.87
CA THR A 33 -8.14 10.72 2.62
C THR A 33 -7.61 9.60 1.74
N LEU A 34 -8.17 9.39 0.55
CA LEU A 34 -7.73 8.35 -0.38
C LEU A 34 -6.24 8.53 -0.73
N ALA A 35 -5.83 9.75 -1.05
CA ALA A 35 -4.44 10.09 -1.37
C ALA A 35 -3.49 9.76 -0.22
N ARG A 36 -3.88 10.03 1.04
CA ARG A 36 -3.11 9.65 2.23
C ARG A 36 -3.01 8.14 2.40
N ALA A 37 -4.11 7.42 2.26
CA ALA A 37 -4.13 5.95 2.37
C ALA A 37 -3.25 5.28 1.30
N LEU A 38 -3.31 5.77 0.06
CA LEU A 38 -2.47 5.30 -1.05
C LEU A 38 -1.00 5.59 -0.81
N SER A 39 -0.68 6.81 -0.37
CA SER A 39 0.70 7.18 -0.03
C SER A 39 1.25 6.27 1.04
N LEU A 40 0.48 6.02 2.10
CA LEU A 40 0.85 5.10 3.18
C LEU A 40 1.06 3.67 2.67
N SER A 41 0.17 3.17 1.82
CA SER A 41 0.28 1.83 1.22
C SER A 41 1.59 1.67 0.45
N HIS A 42 1.88 2.61 -0.46
CA HIS A 42 3.09 2.55 -1.28
C HIS A 42 4.37 2.74 -0.47
N LEU A 43 4.40 3.67 0.49
CA LEU A 43 5.56 3.91 1.35
C LEU A 43 5.83 2.72 2.27
N THR A 44 4.79 2.11 2.82
CA THR A 44 4.92 0.88 3.63
C THR A 44 5.48 -0.26 2.79
N ALA A 45 4.94 -0.48 1.59
CA ALA A 45 5.45 -1.50 0.67
C ALA A 45 6.94 -1.29 0.34
N ILE A 46 7.35 -0.05 0.03
CA ILE A 46 8.75 0.29 -0.25
C ILE A 46 9.62 0.10 0.99
N SER A 47 9.17 0.53 2.16
CA SER A 47 9.89 0.38 3.43
C SER A 47 10.17 -1.09 3.74
N ILE A 48 9.16 -1.95 3.60
CA ILE A 48 9.30 -3.40 3.80
C ILE A 48 10.25 -3.98 2.76
N HIS A 49 10.04 -3.66 1.48
CA HIS A 49 10.87 -4.18 0.39
C HIS A 49 12.34 -3.76 0.51
N SER A 50 12.62 -2.55 1.01
CA SER A 50 13.98 -2.05 1.21
C SER A 50 14.79 -2.86 2.23
N ARG A 51 14.12 -3.58 3.13
CA ARG A 51 14.72 -4.44 4.15
C ARG A 51 14.94 -5.88 3.68
N TYR A 52 14.46 -6.23 2.48
CA TYR A 52 14.66 -7.56 1.93
C TYR A 52 16.09 -7.71 1.41
N THR A 53 16.65 -8.90 1.57
CA THR A 53 17.94 -9.23 0.97
C THR A 53 17.78 -9.40 -0.54
N ARG A 54 18.83 -9.07 -1.31
CA ARG A 54 18.81 -9.10 -2.79
C ARG A 54 18.49 -10.46 -3.42
N LEU A 55 18.46 -11.55 -2.64
CA LEU A 55 18.17 -12.92 -3.08
C LEU A 55 17.01 -13.56 -2.28
N SER A 56 16.12 -12.73 -1.72
CA SER A 56 14.94 -13.24 -1.01
C SER A 56 14.07 -14.12 -1.93
N ALA A 57 13.62 -15.26 -1.40
CA ALA A 57 12.69 -16.16 -2.08
C ALA A 57 11.24 -15.62 -2.10
N LEU A 58 10.98 -14.45 -1.51
CA LEU A 58 9.67 -13.84 -1.43
C LEU A 58 9.38 -12.96 -2.65
N CYS A 59 8.21 -13.16 -3.24
CA CYS A 59 7.73 -12.30 -4.32
C CYS A 59 7.46 -10.88 -3.79
N ALA A 60 7.88 -9.86 -4.53
CA ALA A 60 7.66 -8.46 -4.19
C ALA A 60 6.16 -8.07 -4.17
N ALA A 61 5.28 -8.87 -4.77
CA ALA A 61 3.83 -8.72 -4.59
C ALA A 61 3.41 -8.90 -3.11
N SER A 62 4.16 -9.69 -2.34
CA SER A 62 3.90 -9.89 -0.90
C SER A 62 4.14 -8.60 -0.12
N THR A 63 5.23 -7.87 -0.40
CA THR A 63 5.51 -6.58 0.23
C THR A 63 4.49 -5.51 -0.17
N ALA A 64 4.05 -5.54 -1.44
CA ALA A 64 2.95 -4.69 -1.90
C ALA A 64 1.62 -5.00 -1.19
N ALA A 65 1.30 -6.28 -0.96
CA ALA A 65 0.10 -6.68 -0.24
C ALA A 65 0.12 -6.24 1.23
N MET A 66 1.28 -6.30 1.90
CA MET A 66 1.45 -5.76 3.25
C MET A 66 1.22 -4.24 3.29
N GLY A 67 1.71 -3.50 2.28
CA GLY A 67 1.42 -2.08 2.12
C GLY A 67 -0.07 -1.81 1.94
N ALA A 68 -0.74 -2.56 1.06
CA ALA A 68 -2.18 -2.44 0.84
C ALA A 68 -2.97 -2.68 2.13
N ALA A 69 -2.61 -3.69 2.91
CA ALA A 69 -3.23 -3.98 4.20
C ALA A 69 -3.08 -2.81 5.18
N ALA A 70 -1.89 -2.19 5.26
CA ALA A 70 -1.66 -1.01 6.10
C ALA A 70 -2.53 0.19 5.65
N GLY A 71 -2.62 0.44 4.34
CA GLY A 71 -3.47 1.50 3.79
C GLY A 71 -4.95 1.27 4.10
N MET A 72 -5.45 0.04 3.94
CA MET A 72 -6.83 -0.32 4.27
C MET A 72 -7.10 -0.22 5.78
N ALA A 73 -6.19 -0.71 6.64
CA ALA A 73 -6.34 -0.62 8.10
C ALA A 73 -6.38 0.84 8.58
N TRP A 74 -5.58 1.71 7.97
CA TRP A 74 -5.62 3.14 8.23
C TRP A 74 -6.93 3.78 7.77
N LEU A 75 -7.52 3.36 6.64
CA LEU A 75 -8.84 3.87 6.21
C LEU A 75 -9.96 3.61 7.22
N PHE A 76 -9.94 2.44 7.86
CA PHE A 76 -10.94 2.06 8.86
C PHE A 76 -10.79 2.82 10.19
N THR A 77 -9.55 3.05 10.63
CA THR A 77 -9.29 3.59 11.98
C THR A 77 -8.93 5.07 12.00
N ARG A 78 -8.38 5.59 10.90
CA ARG A 78 -7.71 6.89 10.80
C ARG A 78 -6.58 7.11 11.80
N ASP A 79 -6.09 6.03 12.42
CA ASP A 79 -5.03 6.05 13.41
C ASP A 79 -3.79 5.36 12.85
N ILE A 80 -2.66 6.07 12.91
CA ILE A 80 -1.35 5.54 12.48
C ILE A 80 -0.84 4.48 13.47
N ASN A 81 -1.30 4.48 14.72
CA ASN A 81 -0.88 3.48 15.70
C ASN A 81 -1.40 2.09 15.34
N THR A 82 -2.49 1.98 14.58
CA THR A 82 -3.04 0.71 14.07
C THR A 82 -2.05 -0.07 13.22
N ILE A 83 -1.12 0.63 12.55
CA ILE A 83 -0.12 0.02 11.65
C ILE A 83 1.30 0.00 12.24
N ASN A 84 1.53 0.71 13.35
CA ASN A 84 2.81 0.68 14.07
C ASN A 84 2.88 -0.59 14.93
N THR A 85 3.24 -1.71 14.31
CA THR A 85 3.59 -2.95 15.03
C THR A 85 5.09 -3.06 15.25
#